data_AF-A0AAF0ZDM4-F1
#
_entry.id   AF-A0AAF0ZDM4-F1
#
_cell.length_a   1.000
_cell.length_b   1.000
_cell.length_c   1.000
_cell.angle_alpha   90.00
_cell.angle_beta   90.00
_cell.angle_gamma   90.00
#
_symmetry.space_group_name_H-M   'P 1'
#
loop_
_entity.id
_entity.type
_entity.pdbx_description
1 polymer ?
#
loop_
_entity_poly.entity_id
_entity_poly.type
_entity_poly.pdbx_seq_one_letter_code
_entity_poly.pdbx_strand_id
1 'polypeptide(L)'
;MAIPPLSLFVSFSIALTLISFLSLYYGIFFPFLVNAIASLLIFFGIFIAWVKFAREELTLTTLMKIPLYILWKIPLYFKFLFKRENQWIRTERDDI
;
A
#
# COMPACT_ATOMS: atom_id res chain seq x y z
N MET A 1 -16.10 8.10 8.01
CA MET A 1 -14.66 8.44 7.97
C MET A 1 -14.12 7.94 6.64
N ALA A 2 -13.95 8.83 5.66
CA ALA A 2 -13.35 8.50 4.37
C ALA A 2 -11.83 8.43 4.55
N ILE A 3 -11.37 7.42 5.29
CA ILE A 3 -9.96 7.08 5.32
C ILE A 3 -9.72 6.45 3.94
N PRO A 4 -9.00 7.11 3.01
CA PRO A 4 -8.67 6.47 1.74
C PRO A 4 -8.02 5.13 2.07
N PRO A 5 -8.35 4.05 1.33
CA PRO A 5 -7.76 2.74 1.60
C PRO A 5 -6.26 2.91 1.77
N LEU A 6 -5.69 2.33 2.84
CA LEU A 6 -4.29 2.54 3.24
C LEU A 6 -3.33 2.33 2.06
N SER A 7 -3.70 1.43 1.14
CA SER A 7 -3.02 1.19 -0.13
C SER A 7 -2.95 2.41 -1.05
N LEU A 8 -4.00 3.24 -1.14
CA LEU A 8 -4.07 4.45 -1.95
C LEU A 8 -3.16 5.53 -1.38
N PHE A 9 -3.17 5.72 -0.06
CA PHE A 9 -2.27 6.68 0.61
C PHE A 9 -0.79 6.32 0.39
N VAL A 10 -0.44 5.04 0.51
CA VAL A 10 0.91 4.53 0.23
C VAL A 10 1.27 4.70 -1.25
N SER A 11 0.34 4.38 -2.17
CA SER A 11 0.55 4.55 -3.61
C SER A 11 0.83 6.01 -3.99
N PHE A 12 0.10 6.94 -3.39
CA PHE A 12 0.28 8.38 -3.61
C PHE A 12 1.64 8.87 -3.06
N SER A 13 2.05 8.39 -1.89
CA SER A 13 3.35 8.74 -1.28
C SER A 13 4.53 8.24 -2.14
N ILE A 14 4.41 7.04 -2.72
CA ILE A 14 5.42 6.50 -3.66
C ILE A 14 5.49 7.36 -4.93
N ALA A 15 4.33 7.71 -5.52
CA ALA A 15 4.28 8.55 -6.71
C ALA A 15 4.92 9.93 -6.46
N LEU A 16 4.61 10.56 -5.32
CA LEU A 16 5.22 11.83 -4.91
C LEU A 16 6.73 11.72 -4.69
N THR A 17 7.20 10.61 -4.13
CA THR A 17 8.64 10.37 -3.94
C THR A 17 9.37 10.22 -5.28
N LEU A 18 8.76 9.53 -6.25
CA LEU A 18 9.29 9.41 -7.61
C LEU A 18 9.33 10.76 -8.34
N ILE A 19 8.28 11.57 -8.22
CA ILE A 19 8.26 12.93 -8.79
C ILE A 19 9.29 13.82 -8.11
N SER A 20 9.47 13.68 -6.79
CA SER A 20 10.49 14.39 -6.03
C SER A 20 11.91 14.02 -6.46
N PHE A 21 12.12 12.86 -7.08
CA PHE A 21 13.40 12.50 -7.67
C PHE A 21 13.80 13.43 -8.82
N LEU A 22 12.84 14.01 -9.55
CA LEU A 22 13.14 15.04 -10.55
C LEU A 22 13.62 16.35 -9.92
N SER A 23 13.26 16.64 -8.66
CA SER A 23 13.73 17.85 -7.96
C SER A 23 15.23 17.83 -7.66
N LEU A 24 15.84 16.64 -7.56
CA LEU A 24 17.29 16.47 -7.43
C LEU A 24 18.02 16.99 -8.67
N TYR A 25 17.41 16.91 -9.86
CA TYR A 25 17.99 17.45 -11.10
C TYR A 25 18.12 18.98 -11.06
N TYR A 26 17.21 19.66 -10.36
CA TYR A 26 17.23 21.11 -10.16
C TYR A 26 18.06 21.54 -8.94
N GLY A 27 18.74 20.61 -8.25
CA GLY A 27 19.56 20.90 -7.07
C GLY A 27 18.76 21.26 -5.82
N ILE A 28 17.45 21.02 -5.80
CA ILE A 28 16.58 21.34 -4.67
C ILE A 28 16.38 20.07 -3.83
N PHE A 29 17.16 19.93 -2.76
CA PHE A 29 17.17 18.73 -1.91
C PHE A 29 16.05 18.69 -0.86
N PHE A 30 15.55 19.86 -0.47
CA PHE A 30 14.55 19.99 0.59
C PHE A 30 13.24 19.19 0.37
N PRO A 31 12.56 19.26 -0.79
CA PRO A 31 11.33 18.52 -1.02
C PRO A 31 11.57 17.00 -1.07
N PHE A 32 12.71 16.56 -1.58
CA PHE A 32 13.10 15.15 -1.58
C PHE A 32 13.28 14.63 -0.15
N LEU A 33 14.00 15.38 0.70
CA LEU A 33 14.27 14.96 2.07
C LEU A 33 12.99 14.80 2.89
N VAL A 34 12.06 15.76 2.77
CA VAL A 34 10.77 15.74 3.47
C VAL A 34 9.93 14.55 3.02
N ASN A 35 9.84 14.28 1.71
CA ASN A 35 9.11 13.13 1.18
C ASN A 35 9.73 11.80 1.60
N ALA A 36 11.06 11.71 1.61
CA ALA A 36 11.79 10.52 2.03
C ALA A 36 11.55 10.20 3.52
N ILE A 37 11.62 11.22 4.39
CA ILE A 37 11.33 11.08 5.82
C ILE A 37 9.87 10.65 6.04
N ALA A 38 8.92 11.32 5.38
CA ALA A 38 7.50 10.96 5.49
C ALA A 38 7.24 9.50 5.07
N SER A 39 7.84 9.06 3.97
CA SER A 39 7.72 7.68 3.48
C SER A 39 8.32 6.66 4.46
N LEU A 40 9.46 6.99 5.07
CA LEU A 40 10.08 6.16 6.11
C LEU A 40 9.20 6.04 7.35
N LEU A 41 8.61 7.14 7.85
CA LEU A 41 7.71 7.09 9.01
C LEU A 41 6.50 6.18 8.74
N ILE A 42 5.91 6.26 7.55
CA ILE A 42 4.79 5.39 7.16
C ILE A 42 5.24 3.93 7.14
N PHE A 43 6.41 3.64 6.53
CA PHE A 43 6.96 2.30 6.50
C PHE A 43 7.18 1.73 7.90
N PHE A 44 7.80 2.49 8.81
CA PHE A 44 8.00 2.08 10.19
C PHE A 44 6.69 1.91 10.94
N GLY A 45 5.70 2.79 10.73
CA GLY A 45 4.37 2.64 11.32
C GLY A 45 3.69 1.33 10.91
N ILE A 46 3.74 1.00 9.62
CA ILE A 46 3.20 -0.27 9.10
C ILE A 46 4.00 -1.46 9.65
N PHE A 47 5.33 -1.34 9.71
CA PHE A 47 6.20 -2.41 10.21
C PHE A 47 5.96 -2.68 11.71
N ILE A 48 5.84 -1.64 12.53
CA ILE A 48 5.53 -1.76 13.96
C ILE A 48 4.13 -2.36 14.15
N ALA A 49 3.15 -1.90 13.38
CA ALA A 49 1.80 -2.47 13.41
C ALA A 49 1.82 -3.96 13.05
N TRP A 50 2.60 -4.35 12.03
CA TRP A 50 2.78 -5.75 11.65
C TRP A 50 3.46 -6.56 12.75
N VAL A 51 4.55 -6.06 13.33
CA VAL A 51 5.27 -6.74 14.43
C VAL A 51 4.37 -6.95 15.64
N LYS A 52 3.50 -5.97 15.96
CA LYS A 52 2.70 -5.98 17.18
C LYS A 52 1.39 -6.76 17.05
N PHE A 53 0.75 -6.74 15.88
CA PHE A 53 -0.61 -7.29 15.70
C PHE A 53 -0.71 -8.40 14.66
N ALA A 54 0.24 -8.50 13.74
CA ALA A 54 0.14 -9.45 12.63
C ALA A 54 1.18 -10.58 12.70
N ARG A 55 2.10 -10.57 13.67
CA ARG A 55 3.13 -11.61 13.81
C ARG A 55 2.55 -13.02 14.07
N GLU A 56 1.43 -13.10 14.77
CA GLU A 56 0.79 -14.37 15.12
C GLU A 56 0.05 -15.00 13.93
N GLU A 57 -0.49 -14.19 13.01
CA GLU A 57 -1.18 -14.68 11.80
C GLU A 57 -0.30 -14.69 10.52
N LEU A 58 0.72 -13.82 10.44
CA LEU A 58 1.58 -13.64 9.27
C LEU A 58 3.06 -13.90 9.62
N THR A 59 3.48 -15.14 9.41
CA THR A 59 4.88 -15.59 9.55
C THR A 59 5.81 -14.85 8.56
N LEU A 60 7.09 -14.64 8.94
CA LEU A 60 8.12 -13.99 8.10
C LEU A 60 8.27 -14.64 6.71
N THR A 61 8.08 -15.95 6.63
CA THR A 61 8.09 -16.72 5.37
C THR A 61 6.95 -16.34 4.43
N THR A 62 5.78 -15.98 4.98
CA THR A 62 4.67 -15.41 4.22
C THR A 62 5.02 -14.00 3.73
N LEU A 63 5.73 -13.20 4.53
CA LEU A 63 6.20 -11.86 4.18
C LEU A 63 7.10 -11.86 2.93
N MET A 64 7.95 -12.87 2.77
CA MET A 64 8.78 -13.05 1.57
C MET A 64 7.97 -13.41 0.32
N LYS A 65 6.78 -13.99 0.48
CA LYS A 65 5.84 -14.28 -0.62
C LYS A 65 4.94 -13.08 -0.94
N ILE A 66 4.86 -12.07 -0.07
CA ILE A 66 4.05 -10.86 -0.27
C ILE A 66 4.44 -10.11 -1.55
N PRO A 67 5.71 -9.86 -1.90
CA PRO A 67 6.06 -9.18 -3.15
C PRO A 67 5.52 -9.89 -4.39
N LEU A 68 5.66 -11.22 -4.44
CA LEU A 68 5.12 -12.07 -5.51
C LEU A 68 3.57 -12.06 -5.53
N TYR A 69 2.95 -12.13 -4.36
CA TYR A 69 1.49 -12.08 -4.23
C TYR A 69 0.91 -10.71 -4.62
N ILE A 70 1.56 -9.61 -4.24
CA ILE A 70 1.20 -8.25 -4.64
C ILE A 70 1.29 -8.12 -6.15
N LEU A 71 2.40 -8.55 -6.77
CA LEU A 71 2.55 -8.56 -8.23
C LEU A 71 1.40 -9.31 -8.92
N TRP A 72 0.95 -10.40 -8.32
CA TRP A 72 -0.19 -11.17 -8.85
C TRP A 72 -1.55 -10.49 -8.63
N LYS A 73 -1.68 -9.64 -7.60
CA LYS A 73 -2.86 -8.79 -7.36
C LYS A 73 -2.87 -7.47 -8.14
N ILE A 74 -1.77 -7.01 -8.73
CA ILE A 74 -1.75 -5.81 -9.59
C ILE A 74 -2.85 -5.85 -10.67
N PRO A 75 -3.05 -6.94 -11.43
CA PRO A 75 -4.15 -7.01 -12.40
C PRO A 75 -5.54 -6.87 -11.76
N LEU A 76 -5.72 -7.24 -10.49
CA LEU A 76 -6.98 -7.03 -9.75
C LEU A 76 -7.22 -5.54 -9.45
N TYR A 77 -6.19 -4.78 -9.09
CA TYR A 77 -6.29 -3.33 -8.87
C TYR A 77 -6.55 -2.57 -10.17
N PHE A 78 -5.92 -2.98 -11.29
CA PHE A 78 -6.25 -2.47 -12.61
C PHE A 78 -7.68 -2.82 -13.04
N LYS A 79 -8.15 -4.03 -12.71
CA LYS A 79 -9.55 -4.42 -12.91
C LYS A 79 -10.50 -3.56 -12.09
N PHE A 80 -10.15 -3.15 -10.87
CA PHE A 80 -10.95 -2.22 -10.07
C PHE A 80 -11.00 -0.79 -10.65
N LEU A 81 -9.90 -0.32 -11.25
CA LEU A 81 -9.83 0.97 -11.95
C LEU A 81 -10.72 1.00 -13.20
N PHE A 82 -10.82 -0.11 -13.93
CA PHE A 82 -11.62 -0.22 -15.16
C PHE A 82 -13.04 -0.78 -14.96
N LYS A 83 -13.23 -1.66 -13.96
CA LYS A 83 -14.49 -2.29 -13.58
C LYS A 83 -14.70 -2.09 -12.09
N ARG A 84 -15.38 -0.99 -11.77
CA ARG A 84 -15.92 -0.74 -10.44
C ARG A 84 -17.03 -1.77 -10.18
N GLU A 85 -16.69 -2.83 -9.45
CA GLU A 85 -17.66 -3.80 -8.92
C GLU A 85 -18.59 -3.06 -7.93
N ASN A 86 -19.73 -2.60 -8.43
CA ASN A 86 -20.80 -1.94 -7.66
C ASN A 86 -21.87 -2.94 -7.19
N GLN A 87 -21.76 -4.22 -7.57
CA GLN A 87 -22.72 -5.24 -7.16
C GLN A 87 -22.34 -5.84 -5.81
N TRP A 88 -23.19 -5.60 -4.81
CA TRP A 88 -23.11 -6.28 -3.53
C TRP A 88 -23.52 -7.75 -3.71
N ILE A 89 -22.53 -8.64 -3.84
CA ILE A 89 -22.77 -10.09 -3.87
C ILE A 89 -22.95 -10.54 -2.42
N ARG A 90 -24.18 -10.90 -2.07
CA ARG A 90 -24.52 -11.44 -0.76
C ARG A 90 -23.90 -12.83 -0.67
N THR A 91 -23.01 -13.05 0.29
CA THR A 91 -22.50 -14.40 0.58
C THR A 91 -23.69 -15.25 0.98
N GLU A 92 -23.98 -16.31 0.21
CA GLU A 92 -24.94 -17.33 0.61
C GLU A 92 -24.46 -17.92 1.94
N ARG A 93 -25.37 -17.98 2.90
CA ARG A 93 -25.15 -18.71 4.15
C ARG A 93 -25.72 -20.09 3.89
N ASP A 94 -24.89 -21.12 4.03
CA ASP A 94 -25.41 -22.47 4.16
C ASP A 94 -26.23 -22.51 5.45
N ASP A 95 -27.56 -22.61 5.29
CA ASP A 95 -28.48 -22.83 6.38
C ASP A 95 -28.29 -24.28 6.87
N ILE A 96 -27.65 -24.43 8.04
CA ILE A 96 -27.59 -25.68 8.80
C ILE A 96 -28.70 -25.65 9.85
#